data_AF-A0A950PMJ8-F1
#
_entry.id   AF-A0A950PMJ8-F1
#
_cell.length_a   1.000
_cell.length_b   1.000
_cell.length_c   1.000
_cell.angle_alpha   90.00
_cell.angle_beta   90.00
_cell.angle_gamma   90.00
#
_symmetry.space_group_name_H-M   'P 1'
#
loop_
_entity.id
_entity.type
_entity.pdbx_description
1 polymer ?
#
loop_
_entity_poly.entity_id
_entity_poly.type
_entity_poly.pdbx_seq_one_letter_code
_entity_poly.pdbx_strand_id
1 'polypeptide(L)'
;MLAIAGIYLSSIPALDYECDLFYEREIRSVTASTRADGEEFLKIAGDIPIRTSTVGMPLENANRALTMLKRDELRGAAVLFRRGSIKEWL
;
A
#
# COMPACT_ATOMS: atom_id res chain seq x y z
N MET A 1 -9.63 -12.62 -1.61
CA MET A 1 -8.29 -12.51 -2.23
C MET A 1 -7.27 -12.11 -1.17
N LEU A 2 -6.48 -13.07 -0.70
CA LEU A 2 -5.36 -12.84 0.21
C LEU A 2 -4.17 -12.32 -0.61
N ALA A 3 -3.66 -11.14 -0.27
CA ALA A 3 -2.46 -10.59 -0.89
C ALA A 3 -1.30 -10.62 0.10
N ILE A 4 -0.21 -11.30 -0.26
CA ILE A 4 1.03 -11.34 0.52
C ILE A 4 2.00 -10.33 -0.11
N ALA A 5 1.96 -9.08 0.38
CA ALA A 5 2.73 -7.96 -0.15
C ALA A 5 4.00 -7.67 0.67
N GLY A 6 4.80 -8.70 0.95
CA GLY A 6 6.06 -8.58 1.68
C GLY A 6 7.27 -8.52 0.74
N ILE A 7 8.22 -7.63 1.00
CA ILE A 7 9.55 -7.65 0.36
C ILE A 7 10.37 -8.87 0.84
N TYR A 8 10.01 -9.40 2.02
CA TYR A 8 10.55 -10.62 2.59
C TYR A 8 9.42 -11.41 3.25
N LEU A 9 9.44 -12.74 3.07
CA LEU A 9 8.49 -13.66 3.68
C LEU A 9 9.26 -14.77 4.40
N SER A 10 8.81 -15.15 5.60
CA SER A 10 9.21 -16.44 6.19
C SER A 10 8.64 -17.61 5.39
N SER A 11 9.13 -18.82 5.65
CA SER A 11 8.55 -20.04 5.07
C SER A 11 7.05 -20.12 5.36
N ILE A 12 6.26 -20.45 4.33
CA ILE A 12 4.82 -20.68 4.46
C ILE A 12 4.63 -22.04 5.18
N PRO A 13 3.93 -22.09 6.33
CA PRO A 13 3.63 -23.35 6.99
C PRO A 13 2.61 -24.16 6.17
N ALA A 14 2.43 -25.44 6.52
CA ALA A 14 1.34 -26.22 5.95
C ALA A 14 -0.01 -25.56 6.30
N LEU A 15 -0.88 -25.42 5.30
CA LEU A 15 -2.22 -24.84 5.46
C LEU A 15 -3.27 -25.95 5.38
N ASP A 16 -4.21 -25.96 6.32
CA ASP A 16 -5.39 -26.80 6.30
C ASP A 16 -6.47 -26.18 5.39
N TYR A 17 -7.00 -26.97 4.46
CA TYR A 17 -7.89 -26.45 3.43
C TYR A 17 -9.25 -25.96 3.97
N GLU A 18 -9.77 -26.60 5.01
CA GLU A 18 -11.08 -26.24 5.57
C GLU A 18 -10.92 -25.15 6.64
N CYS A 19 -9.93 -25.30 7.52
CA CYS A 19 -9.74 -24.42 8.66
C CYS A 19 -9.06 -23.10 8.28
N ASP A 20 -8.03 -23.14 7.42
CA ASP A 20 -7.22 -21.94 7.12
C ASP A 20 -7.64 -21.27 5.81
N LEU A 21 -8.12 -22.05 4.84
CA LEU A 21 -8.44 -21.55 3.51
C LEU A 21 -9.94 -21.37 3.27
N PHE A 22 -10.81 -21.82 4.17
CA PHE A 22 -12.28 -21.60 4.09
C PHE A 22 -12.87 -21.93 2.72
N TYR A 23 -12.42 -23.02 2.08
CA TYR A 23 -12.82 -23.42 0.72
C TYR A 23 -12.53 -22.39 -0.38
N GLU A 24 -11.57 -21.49 -0.16
CA GLU A 24 -11.09 -20.58 -1.19
C GLU A 24 -10.57 -21.40 -2.39
N ARG A 25 -10.97 -20.99 -3.59
CA ARG A 25 -10.73 -21.77 -4.81
C ARG A 25 -9.33 -21.56 -5.39
N GLU A 26 -8.67 -20.49 -4.96
CA GLU A 26 -7.42 -20.05 -5.58
C GLU A 26 -6.50 -19.34 -4.59
N ILE A 27 -5.24 -19.78 -4.57
CA ILE A 27 -4.14 -19.11 -3.88
C ILE A 27 -3.12 -18.70 -4.95
N ARG A 28 -2.80 -17.42 -5.03
CA ARG A 28 -1.77 -16.91 -5.95
C ARG A 28 -0.76 -16.05 -5.20
N SER A 29 0.51 -16.26 -5.51
CA SER A 29 1.53 -15.28 -5.19
C SER A 29 1.48 -14.15 -6.23
N VAL A 30 1.73 -12.94 -5.76
CA VAL A 30 2.02 -11.79 -6.62
C VAL A 30 3.48 -11.43 -6.38
N THR A 31 4.23 -11.27 -7.47
CA THR A 31 5.62 -10.84 -7.41
C THR A 31 5.71 -9.32 -7.48
N ALA A 32 6.92 -8.78 -7.35
CA ALA A 32 7.17 -7.36 -7.48
C ALA A 32 6.61 -6.83 -8.81
N SER A 33 5.82 -5.77 -8.75
CA SER A 33 5.37 -5.04 -9.93
C SER A 33 6.57 -4.46 -10.67
N THR A 34 6.54 -4.57 -11.99
CA THR A 34 7.51 -3.90 -12.86
C THR A 34 7.19 -2.42 -12.98
N ARG A 35 8.14 -1.64 -13.53
CA ARG A 35 7.88 -0.23 -13.86
C ARG A 35 6.72 -0.08 -14.84
N ALA A 36 6.63 -0.97 -15.83
CA ALA A 36 5.56 -0.96 -16.83
C ALA A 36 4.18 -1.19 -16.20
N ASP A 37 4.08 -2.15 -15.25
CA ASP A 37 2.83 -2.41 -14.52
C ASP A 37 2.36 -1.15 -13.76
N GLY A 38 3.30 -0.41 -13.16
CA GLY A 38 3.00 0.84 -12.47
C GLY A 38 2.51 1.96 -13.41
N GLU A 39 3.15 2.11 -14.56
CA GLU A 39 2.76 3.09 -15.59
C GLU A 39 1.36 2.80 -16.14
N GLU A 40 1.07 1.54 -16.45
CA GLU A 40 -0.25 1.10 -16.91
C GLU A 40 -1.32 1.31 -15.83
N PHE A 41 -1.02 0.94 -14.59
CA PHE A 41 -1.92 1.16 -13.46
C PHE A 41 -2.25 2.64 -13.26
N LEU A 42 -1.24 3.52 -13.28
CA LEU A 42 -1.45 4.97 -13.09
C LEU A 42 -2.27 5.58 -14.23
N LYS A 43 -2.10 5.10 -15.47
CA LYS A 43 -2.92 5.52 -16.60
C LYS A 43 -4.40 5.20 -16.36
N ILE A 44 -4.70 3.95 -15.98
CA ILE A 44 -6.07 3.50 -15.67
C ILE A 44 -6.65 4.27 -14.47
N ALA A 45 -5.83 4.50 -13.44
CA ALA A 45 -6.24 5.26 -12.26
C ALA A 45 -6.56 6.73 -12.57
N GLY A 46 -5.98 7.30 -13.62
CA GLY A 46 -6.34 8.62 -14.14
C GLY A 46 -7.71 8.62 -14.84
N ASP A 47 -8.04 7.55 -15.55
CA ASP A 47 -9.30 7.41 -16.28
C ASP A 47 -10.50 7.11 -15.36
N ILE A 48 -10.26 6.39 -14.26
CA ILE A 48 -11.26 6.06 -13.24
C ILE A 48 -10.95 6.96 -12.02
N PRO A 49 -11.63 8.10 -11.79
CA PRO A 49 -11.17 9.12 -10.86
C PRO A 49 -11.14 8.64 -9.39
N ILE A 50 -10.03 8.01 -8.99
CA ILE A 50 -9.81 7.49 -7.63
C ILE A 50 -9.64 8.66 -6.67
N ARG A 51 -10.45 8.68 -5.60
CA ARG A 51 -10.28 9.64 -4.49
C ARG A 51 -9.55 8.97 -3.34
N THR A 52 -8.35 9.44 -3.05
CA THR A 52 -7.53 8.94 -1.93
C THR A 52 -7.72 9.81 -0.69
N SER A 53 -7.71 9.18 0.50
CA SER A 53 -7.62 9.91 1.77
C SER A 53 -6.16 10.03 2.15
N THR A 54 -5.64 11.26 2.19
CA THR A 54 -4.23 11.52 2.48
C THR A 54 -4.06 12.58 3.56
N VAL A 55 -2.97 12.47 4.31
CA VAL A 55 -2.54 13.46 5.30
C VAL A 55 -1.15 13.96 4.90
N GLY A 56 -1.08 15.16 4.34
CA GLY A 56 0.17 15.79 3.95
C GLY A 56 0.99 16.22 5.17
N MET A 57 2.27 15.85 5.21
CA MET A 57 3.19 16.26 6.28
C MET A 57 4.56 16.67 5.69
N PRO A 58 5.25 17.64 6.31
CA PRO A 58 6.63 17.93 5.96
C PRO A 58 7.51 16.69 6.14
N LEU A 59 8.50 16.50 5.29
CA LEU A 59 9.47 15.41 5.40
C LEU A 59 10.15 15.39 6.79
N GLU A 60 10.35 16.56 7.40
CA GLU A 60 10.92 16.70 8.75
C GLU A 60 10.07 16.00 9.82
N ASN A 61 8.78 15.77 9.56
CA ASN A 61 7.86 15.07 10.45
C ASN A 61 7.79 13.55 10.18
N ALA A 62 8.70 12.97 9.39
CA ALA A 62 8.69 11.54 9.05
C ALA A 62 8.57 10.62 10.28
N ASN A 63 9.36 10.87 11.34
CA ASN A 63 9.33 10.07 12.57
C ASN A 63 7.97 10.12 13.27
N ARG A 64 7.30 11.27 13.22
CA ARG A 64 5.93 11.41 13.75
C ARG A 64 4.95 10.62 12.91
N ALA A 65 5.03 10.71 11.58
CA ALA A 65 4.19 9.92 10.67
C ALA A 65 4.33 8.41 10.92
N LEU A 66 5.55 7.92 11.10
CA LEU A 66 5.83 6.52 11.44
C LEU A 66 5.25 6.12 12.80
N THR A 67 5.33 7.00 13.79
CA THR A 67 4.74 6.74 15.12
C THR A 67 3.22 6.64 15.05
N MET A 68 2.58 7.55 14.31
CA MET A 68 1.13 7.53 14.09
C MET A 68 0.70 6.26 13.32
N LEU A 69 1.45 5.86 12.28
CA LEU A 69 1.22 4.61 11.56
C LEU A 69 1.29 3.40 12.48
N LYS A 70 2.34 3.32 13.32
CA LYS A 70 2.53 2.21 14.26
C LYS A 70 1.41 2.12 15.30
N ARG A 71 0.77 3.24 15.63
CA ARG A 71 -0.33 3.32 16.60
C ARG A 71 -1.72 3.25 15.95
N ASP A 72 -1.79 3.02 14.64
CA ASP A 72 -3.04 3.01 13.86
C ASP A 72 -3.82 4.35 13.95
N GLU A 73 -3.10 5.47 14.07
CA GLU A 73 -3.68 6.82 14.20
C GLU A 73 -3.88 7.52 12.84
N LEU A 74 -3.49 6.88 11.72
CA LEU A 74 -3.61 7.45 10.37
C LEU A 74 -4.83 6.90 9.65
N ARG A 75 -5.73 7.80 9.23
CA ARG A 75 -6.85 7.46 8.33
C ARG A 75 -6.43 7.67 6.88
N GLY A 76 -6.07 6.58 6.21
CA GLY A 76 -5.52 6.61 4.85
C GLY A 76 -3.99 6.68 4.85
N ALA A 77 -3.39 7.45 3.94
CA ALA A 77 -1.94 7.50 3.77
C ALA A 77 -1.33 8.83 4.22
N ALA A 78 -0.23 8.77 4.98
CA ALA A 78 0.61 9.96 5.20
C ALA A 78 1.49 10.23 3.98
N VAL A 79 1.45 11.45 3.45
CA VAL A 79 2.24 11.86 2.28
C VAL A 79 3.29 12.87 2.72
N LEU A 80 4.56 12.50 2.60
CA LEU A 80 5.68 13.36 2.99
C LEU A 80 6.11 14.24 1.82
N PHE A 81 6.16 15.55 2.04
CA PHE A 81 6.61 16.51 1.03
C PHE A 81 7.90 17.23 1.46
N ARG A 82 8.79 17.49 0.49
CA ARG A 82 10.00 18.27 0.72
C ARG A 82 9.65 19.76 0.79
N ARG A 83 10.26 20.51 1.71
CA ARG A 83 10.14 21.98 1.77
C ARG A 83 10.56 22.58 0.42
N GLY A 84 9.65 23.35 -0.20
CA GLY A 84 9.82 23.95 -1.53
C GLY A 84 9.20 23.16 -2.70
N SER A 85 8.58 22.00 -2.45
CA SER A 85 7.95 21.16 -3.49
C SER A 85 6.42 21.34 -3.61
N ILE A 86 5.82 22.33 -2.93
CA ILE A 86 4.39 22.63 -3.01
C ILE A 86 4.19 23.98 -3.69
N LYS A 87 3.95 23.92 -5.00
CA LYS A 87 2.84 24.66 -5.59
C LYS A 87 1.87 23.61 -6.13
N GLU A 88 0.58 23.81 -5.84
CA GLU A 88 -0.57 23.22 -6.56
C GLU A 88 -1.00 21.76 -6.32
N TRP A 89 -0.99 21.23 -5.09
CA TRP A 89 -1.82 20.04 -4.79
C TRP A 89 -2.44 20.07 -3.39
N LEU A 90 -3.40 20.98 -3.22
CA LEU A 90 -4.64 20.89 -2.41
C LEU A 90 -5.68 21.79 -3.10
#